data_AF-A0A820BMJ6-F1
#
_entry.id   AF-A0A820BMJ6-F1
#
_cell.length_a   1.000
_cell.length_b   1.000
_cell.length_c   1.000
_cell.angle_alpha   90.00
_cell.angle_beta   90.00
_cell.angle_gamma   90.00
#
_symmetry.space_group_name_H-M   'P 1'
#
loop_
_entity.id
_entity.type
_entity.pdbx_description
1 polymer ?
#
loop_
_entity_poly.entity_id
_entity_poly.type
_entity_poly.pdbx_seq_one_letter_code
_entity_poly.pdbx_strand_id
1 'polypeptide(L)'
;EPPDGYLPALAEYKTKTNFTCSINTFGFGYNLDSKLLEDLAQVGNCGSYAFIPDGSFVGTIFVNAISNLLTTVATNLQLSIGGIQPTLDSSSNCICNYSTNISNHK
;
A
#
# COMPACT_ATOMS: atom_id res chain seq x y z
N GLU A 1 -10.74 14.60 13.33
CA GLU A 1 -9.42 14.09 12.90
C GLU A 1 -8.59 13.75 14.14
N PRO A 2 -7.64 12.81 14.05
CA PRO A 2 -6.69 12.55 15.14
C PRO A 2 -5.92 13.83 15.49
N PRO A 3 -5.55 14.06 16.77
CA PRO A 3 -4.90 15.29 17.19
C PRO A 3 -3.61 15.59 16.42
N ASP A 4 -2.84 14.56 16.07
CA ASP A 4 -1.58 14.67 15.33
C ASP A 4 -1.70 14.25 13.84
N GLY A 5 -2.92 14.00 13.35
CA GLY A 5 -3.18 13.52 11.99
C GLY A 5 -3.14 11.99 11.82
N TYR A 6 -3.55 11.54 10.63
CA TYR A 6 -3.77 10.10 10.36
C TYR A 6 -2.48 9.28 10.29
N LEU A 7 -1.43 9.80 9.65
CA LEU A 7 -0.15 9.09 9.50
C LEU A 7 0.56 8.89 10.85
N PRO A 8 0.73 9.92 11.71
CA PRO A 8 1.38 9.74 13.01
C PRO A 8 0.59 8.79 13.92
N ALA A 9 -0.75 8.90 13.92
CA ALA A 9 -1.60 8.00 14.68
C ALA A 9 -1.45 6.53 14.24
N LEU A 10 -1.39 6.27 12.93
CA LEU A 10 -1.20 4.92 12.41
C LEU A 10 0.22 4.39 12.69
N ALA A 11 1.24 5.24 12.58
CA ALA A 11 2.62 4.89 12.89
C ALA A 11 2.78 4.55 14.39
N GLU A 12 2.20 5.37 15.29
CA GLU A 12 2.18 5.08 16.73
C GLU A 12 1.48 3.74 16.99
N TYR A 13 0.31 3.52 16.39
CA TYR A 13 -0.41 2.25 16.51
C TYR A 13 0.44 1.06 16.05
N LYS A 14 1.17 1.20 14.94
CA LYS A 14 2.11 0.18 14.44
C LYS A 14 3.21 -0.11 15.44
N THR A 15 3.87 0.91 15.99
CA THR A 15 4.95 0.72 16.99
C THR A 15 4.44 0.08 18.28
N LYS A 16 3.22 0.43 18.70
CA LYS A 16 2.61 -0.09 19.93
C LYS A 16 2.19 -1.55 19.81
N THR A 17 1.60 -1.93 18.69
CA THR A 17 1.02 -3.27 18.49
C THR A 17 1.93 -4.21 17.70
N ASN A 18 2.96 -3.68 17.03
CA ASN A 18 3.83 -4.39 16.09
C ASN A 18 3.05 -5.21 15.04
N PHE A 19 1.93 -4.65 14.55
CA PHE A 19 1.15 -5.33 13.53
C PHE A 19 1.96 -5.48 12.23
N THR A 20 1.77 -6.62 11.56
CA THR A 20 2.47 -6.97 10.31
C THR A 20 1.53 -7.13 9.12
N CYS A 21 0.28 -6.68 9.25
CA CYS A 21 -0.69 -6.70 8.16
C CYS A 21 -0.38 -5.64 7.10
N SER A 22 -0.74 -5.97 5.85
CA SER A 22 -0.72 -5.04 4.73
C SER A 22 -1.95 -4.15 4.76
N ILE A 23 -1.80 -2.87 4.39
CA ILE A 23 -2.89 -1.88 4.35
C ILE A 23 -3.09 -1.44 2.91
N ASN A 24 -4.15 -1.92 2.27
CA ASN A 24 -4.48 -1.49 0.91
C ASN A 24 -5.48 -0.34 0.95
N THR A 25 -5.18 0.75 0.24
CA THR A 25 -6.03 1.94 0.18
C THR A 25 -6.60 2.13 -1.22
N PHE A 26 -7.85 2.58 -1.30
CA PHE A 26 -8.58 2.76 -2.56
C PHE A 26 -9.18 4.18 -2.59
N GLY A 27 -8.73 5.00 -3.52
CA GLY A 27 -9.23 6.37 -3.68
C GLY A 27 -10.29 6.43 -4.77
N PHE A 28 -11.51 6.86 -4.45
CA PHE A 28 -12.60 6.99 -5.43
C PHE A 28 -12.93 8.45 -5.78
N GLY A 29 -12.88 8.78 -7.08
CA GLY A 29 -13.14 10.12 -7.59
C GLY A 29 -11.99 11.10 -7.32
N TYR A 30 -12.15 12.35 -7.76
CA TYR A 30 -11.05 13.33 -7.77
C TYR A 30 -10.94 14.19 -6.50
N ASN A 31 -11.96 14.17 -5.64
CA ASN A 31 -11.99 14.96 -4.41
C ASN A 31 -11.43 14.16 -3.23
N LEU A 32 -10.16 13.76 -3.32
CA LEU A 32 -9.47 13.01 -2.27
C LEU A 32 -7.98 13.32 -2.25
N ASP A 33 -7.35 13.06 -1.11
CA ASP A 33 -5.91 13.16 -0.96
C ASP A 33 -5.26 11.81 -1.31
N SER A 34 -4.89 11.66 -2.59
CA SER A 34 -4.23 10.44 -3.09
C SER A 34 -2.90 10.21 -2.39
N LYS A 35 -2.21 11.30 -2.02
CA LYS A 35 -0.90 11.22 -1.39
C LYS A 35 -1.01 10.69 0.03
N LEU A 36 -1.99 11.19 0.78
CA LEU A 36 -2.29 10.66 2.12
C LEU A 36 -2.66 9.17 2.07
N LEU A 37 -3.47 8.74 1.09
CA LEU A 37 -3.85 7.33 0.96
C LEU A 37 -2.66 6.43 0.58
N GLU A 38 -1.77 6.92 -0.28
CA GLU A 38 -0.51 6.25 -0.61
C GLU A 38 0.38 6.12 0.63
N ASP A 39 0.57 7.21 1.37
CA ASP A 39 1.42 7.22 2.56
C ASP A 39 0.84 6.30 3.66
N LEU A 40 -0.49 6.23 3.81
CA LEU A 40 -1.15 5.30 4.73
C LEU A 40 -0.90 3.84 4.36
N ALA A 41 -0.93 3.50 3.06
CA ALA A 41 -0.61 2.16 2.60
C ALA A 41 0.86 1.79 2.85
N GLN A 42 1.77 2.76 2.72
CA GLN A 42 3.20 2.58 3.00
C GLN A 42 3.51 2.38 4.48
N VAL A 43 2.75 2.99 5.40
CA VAL A 43 2.90 2.74 6.84
C VAL A 43 2.60 1.28 7.19
N GLY A 44 1.75 0.58 6.43
CA GLY A 44 1.50 -0.85 6.59
C GLY A 44 2.71 -1.75 6.31
N ASN A 45 2.51 -3.07 6.30
CA ASN A 45 3.52 -4.02 5.82
C ASN A 45 3.23 -4.37 4.36
N CYS A 46 3.61 -3.48 3.45
CA CYS A 46 3.46 -3.66 2.00
C CYS A 46 2.03 -3.67 1.50
N GLY A 47 1.34 -2.60 1.86
CA GLY A 47 0.10 -2.20 1.24
C GLY A 47 0.30 -1.59 -0.14
N SER A 48 -0.77 -1.54 -0.92
CA SER A 48 -0.83 -0.81 -2.19
C SER A 48 -1.95 0.22 -2.19
N TYR A 49 -1.76 1.31 -2.94
CA TYR A 49 -2.79 2.29 -3.23
C TYR A 49 -3.33 2.09 -4.65
N ALA A 50 -4.65 2.15 -4.83
CA ALA A 50 -5.28 2.14 -6.14
C ALA A 50 -6.27 3.32 -6.29
N PHE A 51 -6.11 4.07 -7.37
CA PHE A 51 -7.03 5.15 -7.73
C PHE A 51 -8.17 4.64 -8.62
N ILE A 52 -9.38 5.10 -8.34
CA ILE A 52 -10.62 4.75 -9.03
C ILE A 52 -11.25 6.05 -9.55
N PRO A 53 -11.17 6.35 -10.85
CA PRO A 53 -11.64 7.62 -11.40
C PRO A 53 -13.17 7.76 -11.35
N ASP A 54 -13.89 6.66 -11.54
CA ASP A 54 -15.35 6.61 -11.60
C ASP A 54 -15.90 5.20 -11.32
N GLY A 55 -17.23 5.10 -11.21
CA GLY A 55 -17.94 3.86 -10.83
C GLY A 55 -17.69 2.66 -11.76
N SER A 56 -17.33 2.92 -13.02
CA SER A 56 -17.09 1.89 -14.03
C SER A 56 -15.86 1.04 -13.70
N PHE A 57 -14.88 1.61 -13.00
CA PHE A 57 -13.63 0.95 -12.65
C PHE A 57 -13.64 0.29 -11.28
N VAL A 58 -14.65 0.56 -10.44
CA VAL A 58 -14.75 0.00 -9.08
C VAL A 58 -14.70 -1.52 -9.12
N GLY A 59 -15.53 -2.15 -9.96
CA GLY A 59 -15.58 -3.60 -10.09
C GLY A 59 -14.23 -4.21 -10.49
N THR A 60 -13.59 -3.65 -11.52
CA THR A 60 -12.30 -4.13 -12.04
C THR A 60 -11.19 -4.05 -10.99
N ILE A 61 -11.09 -2.91 -10.30
CA ILE A 61 -10.05 -2.68 -9.29
C ILE A 61 -10.21 -3.66 -8.13
N PHE A 62 -11.44 -3.85 -7.62
CA PHE A 62 -11.70 -4.76 -6.50
C PHE A 62 -11.53 -6.23 -6.88
N VAL A 63 -11.98 -6.65 -8.06
CA VAL A 63 -11.77 -8.02 -8.55
C VAL A 63 -10.27 -8.31 -8.61
N ASN A 64 -9.49 -7.40 -9.20
CA ASN A 64 -8.05 -7.57 -9.27
C ASN A 64 -7.41 -7.61 -7.87
N ALA A 65 -7.75 -6.67 -6.98
CA ALA A 65 -7.21 -6.64 -5.62
C ALA A 65 -7.49 -7.94 -4.85
N ILE A 66 -8.72 -8.47 -4.92
CA ILE A 66 -9.11 -9.71 -4.27
C ILE A 66 -8.42 -10.91 -4.93
N SER A 67 -8.35 -10.97 -6.27
CA SER A 67 -7.62 -12.03 -6.96
C SER A 67 -6.17 -12.10 -6.53
N ASN A 68 -5.47 -10.97 -6.42
CA ASN A 68 -4.09 -10.92 -5.93
C ASN A 68 -4.00 -11.35 -4.46
N LEU A 69 -4.92 -10.89 -3.62
CA LEU A 69 -4.96 -11.29 -2.21
C LEU A 69 -5.12 -12.81 -2.07
N LEU A 70 -5.97 -13.43 -2.88
CA LEU A 70 -6.24 -14.87 -2.85
C LEU A 70 -5.14 -15.72 -3.49
N THR A 71 -4.39 -15.18 -4.47
CA THR A 71 -3.28 -15.90 -5.12
C THR A 71 -1.94 -15.68 -4.41
N THR A 72 -1.86 -14.80 -3.42
CA THR A 72 -0.65 -14.56 -2.64
C THR A 72 -0.33 -15.77 -1.75
N VAL A 73 0.73 -16.51 -2.10
CA VAL A 73 1.14 -17.74 -1.39
C VAL A 73 1.96 -17.45 -0.12
N ALA A 74 2.71 -16.34 -0.10
CA ALA A 74 3.54 -15.96 1.03
C ALA A 74 3.52 -14.44 1.23
N THR A 75 3.44 -14.02 2.50
CA THR A 75 3.57 -12.61 2.91
C THR A 75 4.80 -12.45 3.79
N ASN A 76 5.37 -11.24 3.87
CA ASN A 76 6.52 -10.93 4.72
C ASN A 76 7.78 -11.77 4.43
N LEU A 77 8.03 -12.09 3.14
CA LEU A 77 9.22 -12.82 2.72
C LEU A 77 10.49 -11.97 2.92
N GLN A 78 11.45 -12.51 3.67
CA GLN A 78 12.78 -11.94 3.81
C GLN A 78 13.73 -12.67 2.88
N LEU A 79 14.24 -11.97 1.87
CA LEU A 79 15.19 -12.51 0.92
C LEU A 79 16.61 -12.13 1.35
N SER A 80 17.46 -13.12 1.63
CA SER A 80 18.88 -12.93 1.92
C SER A 80 19.71 -13.50 0.77
N ILE A 81 20.36 -12.63 0.00
CA ILE A 81 21.34 -13.04 -1.03
C ILE A 81 22.70 -13.18 -0.35
N GLY A 82 23.28 -14.38 -0.37
CA GLY A 82 24.63 -14.63 0.11
C GLY A 82 25.67 -14.07 -0.87
N GLY A 83 26.35 -12.98 -0.51
CA GLY A 83 27.53 -12.48 -1.23
C GLY A 83 27.71 -10.97 -1.21
N ILE A 84 26.64 -10.21 -1.03
CA ILE A 84 26.64 -8.76 -0.82
C ILE A 84 25.45 -8.54 0.09
N GLN A 85 25.66 -8.12 1.35
CA GLN A 85 24.55 -7.60 2.14
C GLN A 85 24.02 -6.40 1.36
N PRO A 86 22.82 -6.43 0.78
CA PRO A 86 22.19 -5.19 0.39
C PRO A 86 22.12 -4.41 1.69
N THR A 87 22.58 -3.17 1.71
CA THR A 87 22.14 -2.24 2.76
C THR A 87 20.62 -2.19 2.59
N LEU A 88 19.90 -3.03 3.33
CA LEU A 88 18.46 -3.06 3.34
C LEU A 88 18.04 -1.69 3.85
N ASP A 89 17.72 -0.79 2.94
CA ASP A 89 16.97 0.39 3.28
C ASP A 89 15.68 -0.16 3.88
N SER A 90 15.44 0.14 5.15
CA SER A 90 14.21 -0.29 5.83
C SER A 90 12.93 0.31 5.20
N SER A 91 13.10 1.05 4.11
CA SER A 91 12.12 1.76 3.31
C SER A 91 11.50 0.93 2.18
N SER A 92 12.19 -0.12 1.67
CA SER A 92 11.80 -0.77 0.41
C SER A 92 11.59 -2.28 0.56
N ASN A 93 10.61 -2.70 1.36
CA ASN A 93 10.28 -4.13 1.55
C ASN A 93 9.05 -4.61 0.76
N CYS A 94 8.57 -3.86 -0.22
CA CYS A 94 7.27 -4.14 -0.83
C CYS A 94 7.40 -4.61 -2.27
N ILE A 95 7.33 -5.94 -2.42
CA ILE A 95 7.30 -6.64 -3.71
C ILE A 95 5.98 -6.38 -4.46
N CYS A 96 4.93 -5.96 -3.75
CA CYS A 96 3.63 -5.61 -4.31
C CYS A 96 3.53 -4.12 -4.66
N ASN A 97 3.99 -3.76 -5.86
CA ASN A 97 3.68 -2.46 -6.46
C ASN A 97 2.54 -2.62 -7.48
N TYR A 98 1.31 -2.31 -7.08
CA TYR A 98 0.25 -1.95 -8.03
C TYR A 98 0.32 -0.44 -8.29
N SER A 99 1.19 -0.01 -9.20
CA SER A 99 1.17 1.38 -9.67
C SER A 99 0.34 1.44 -10.95
N THR A 100 -0.96 1.69 -10.83
CA THR A 100 -1.77 2.18 -11.96
C THR A 100 -1.63 3.70 -12.02
N ASN A 101 -0.43 4.20 -12.30
CA ASN A 101 -0.26 5.55 -12.82
C ASN A 101 -0.73 5.53 -14.28
N ILE A 102 -2.04 5.61 -14.50
CA ILE A 102 -2.55 6.01 -15.81
C ILE A 102 -2.28 7.51 -15.89
N SER A 103 -1.10 7.84 -16.41
CA SER A 103 -0.75 9.19 -16.82
C SER A 103 -1.75 9.60 -17.89
N ASN A 104 -2.79 10.34 -17.53
CA ASN A 104 -3.67 10.99 -18.50
C ASN A 104 -2.87 12.11 -19.16
N HIS A 105 -2.08 11.75 -20.16
CA HIS A 105 -1.53 12.66 -21.14
C HIS A 105 -2.63 12.97 -22.16
N LYS A 106 -3.54 13.89 -21.83
CA LYS A 106 -4.13 14.82 -22.79
C LYS A 106 -4.89 15.96 -22.11
#